data_AF-A0A7J3Z637-F1
#
_entry.id   AF-A0A7J3Z637-F1
#
_cell.length_a   1.000
_cell.length_b   1.000
_cell.length_c   1.000
_cell.angle_alpha   90.00
_cell.angle_beta   90.00
_cell.angle_gamma   90.00
#
_symmetry.space_group_name_H-M   'P 1'
#
loop_
_entity.id
_entity.type
_entity.pdbx_description
1 polymer ?
#
loop_
_entity_poly.entity_id
_entity_poly.type
_entity_poly.pdbx_seq_one_letter_code
_entity_poly.pdbx_strand_id
1 'polypeptide(L)'
;MPLRKALSLLDLFSIAFGAIIGWGVFTLTADWFEMSGPWGTFIAAYIGMLMILPIAICYSMLIPHIPEAGGEYRWTYKTFGGTQGFIAGWWLYVSYVSIVLLNATAFPVWLKILEPRLVEWGYLYTVGRYKVYFGYIVLSVLILAIYFLINYIGVKEMGRAQ
;
A
#
# COMPACT_ATOMS: atom_id res chain seq x y z
N MET A 1 -22.55 -19.12 3.02
CA MET A 1 -22.44 -18.89 4.48
C MET A 1 -22.46 -17.40 4.75
N PRO A 2 -23.30 -16.89 5.67
CA PRO A 2 -23.21 -15.49 6.07
C PRO A 2 -21.84 -15.24 6.73
N LEU A 3 -21.18 -14.13 6.37
CA LEU A 3 -19.90 -13.74 6.96
C LEU A 3 -20.11 -13.48 8.46
N ARG A 4 -19.40 -14.21 9.31
CA ARG A 4 -19.40 -13.95 10.76
C ARG A 4 -18.62 -12.65 11.00
N LYS A 5 -19.25 -11.64 11.63
CA LYS A 5 -18.55 -10.43 12.06
C LYS A 5 -17.50 -10.82 13.12
N ALA A 6 -16.25 -10.93 12.69
CA ALA A 6 -15.13 -11.34 13.54
C ALA A 6 -14.31 -10.14 14.06
N LEU A 7 -14.46 -8.94 13.47
CA LEU A 7 -13.73 -7.74 13.88
C LEU A 7 -14.62 -6.78 14.65
N SER A 8 -14.07 -6.22 15.73
CA SER A 8 -14.64 -5.06 16.42
C SER A 8 -14.37 -3.76 15.65
N LEU A 9 -15.05 -2.68 16.03
CA LEU A 9 -14.84 -1.37 15.40
C LEU A 9 -13.42 -0.82 15.64
N LEU A 10 -12.84 -1.14 16.80
CA LEU A 10 -11.46 -0.77 17.12
C LEU A 10 -10.48 -1.55 16.25
N ASP A 11 -10.69 -2.86 16.07
CA ASP A 11 -9.83 -3.66 15.19
C ASP A 11 -9.86 -3.13 13.75
N LEU A 12 -11.04 -2.77 13.27
CA LEU A 12 -11.21 -2.20 11.93
C LEU A 12 -10.49 -0.85 11.80
N PHE A 13 -10.61 0.02 12.81
CA PHE A 13 -9.92 1.31 12.82
C PHE A 13 -8.39 1.13 12.85
N SER A 14 -7.88 0.25 13.70
CA SER A 14 -6.44 -0.01 13.80
C SER A 14 -5.86 -0.55 12.50
N ILE A 15 -6.57 -1.47 11.82
CA ILE A 15 -6.15 -1.99 10.52
C ILE A 15 -6.17 -0.89 9.45
N ALA A 16 -7.25 -0.11 9.38
CA ALA A 16 -7.36 0.98 8.41
C ALA A 16 -6.28 2.06 8.63
N PHE A 17 -6.06 2.47 9.88
CA PHE A 17 -5.06 3.46 10.23
C PHE A 17 -3.64 2.97 9.90
N GLY A 18 -3.33 1.72 10.24
CA GLY A 18 -2.04 1.11 9.90
C GLY A 18 -1.80 0.96 8.40
N ALA A 19 -2.86 0.74 7.61
CA ALA A 19 -2.76 0.66 6.15
C ALA A 19 -2.54 2.01 5.47
N ILE A 20 -2.95 3.13 6.11
CA ILE A 20 -2.80 4.49 5.57
C ILE A 20 -1.37 5.01 5.77
N ILE A 21 -0.77 4.74 6.93
CA ILE A 21 0.57 5.25 7.26
C ILE A 21 1.65 4.36 6.64
N GLY A 22 2.18 4.78 5.49
CA GLY A 22 3.29 4.12 4.81
C GLY A 22 4.66 4.73 5.10
N TRP A 23 5.71 4.07 4.62
CA TRP A 23 7.10 4.53 4.77
C TRP A 23 7.37 5.90 4.14
N GLY A 24 6.62 6.26 3.09
CA GLY A 24 6.81 7.51 2.34
C GLY A 24 6.63 8.76 3.18
N VAL A 25 5.75 8.75 4.19
CA VAL A 25 5.58 9.89 5.12
C VAL A 25 6.86 10.18 5.91
N PHE A 26 7.71 9.20 6.14
CA PHE A 26 8.92 9.40 6.93
C PHE A 26 10.13 9.76 6.06
N THR A 27 10.18 9.28 4.83
CA THR A 27 11.34 9.51 3.94
C THR A 27 11.15 10.72 3.02
N LEU A 28 9.95 10.93 2.47
CA LEU A 28 9.69 11.97 1.47
C LEU A 28 9.34 13.32 2.09
N THR A 29 8.92 13.33 3.36
CA THR A 29 8.52 14.58 4.01
C THR A 29 9.68 15.57 4.07
N ALA A 30 10.89 15.14 4.41
CA ALA A 30 12.06 16.02 4.39
C ALA A 30 12.28 16.64 3.01
N ASP A 31 12.23 15.83 1.95
CA ASP A 31 12.37 16.29 0.56
C ASP A 31 11.29 17.31 0.17
N TRP A 32 10.04 17.09 0.57
CA TRP A 32 8.94 18.02 0.28
C TRP A 32 9.11 19.36 0.98
N PHE A 33 9.54 19.33 2.25
CA PHE A 33 9.85 20.54 3.00
C PHE A 33 11.01 21.32 2.38
N GLU A 34 12.06 20.65 1.91
CA GLU A 34 13.17 21.31 1.21
C GLU A 34 12.75 21.89 -0.15
N MET A 35 11.90 21.18 -0.90
CA MET A 35 11.48 21.59 -2.24
C MET A 35 10.46 22.74 -2.24
N SER A 36 9.49 22.73 -1.32
CA SER A 36 8.32 23.62 -1.35
C SER A 36 8.14 24.47 -0.07
N GLY A 37 9.02 24.29 0.92
CA GLY A 37 8.89 24.90 2.23
C GLY A 37 7.74 24.32 3.07
N PRO A 38 7.62 24.75 4.34
CA PRO A 38 6.57 24.26 5.24
C PRO A 38 5.17 24.52 4.69
N TRP A 39 4.88 25.76 4.30
CA TRP A 39 3.55 26.17 3.85
C TRP A 39 3.12 25.48 2.55
N GLY A 40 4.04 25.32 1.59
CA GLY A 40 3.75 24.61 0.35
C GLY A 40 3.40 23.14 0.60
N THR A 41 4.15 22.47 1.47
CA THR A 41 3.90 21.08 1.86
C THR A 41 2.55 20.93 2.58
N PHE A 42 2.23 21.82 3.52
CA PHE A 42 0.94 21.81 4.22
C PHE A 42 -0.24 22.02 3.28
N ILE A 43 -0.16 22.98 2.36
CA ILE A 43 -1.23 23.25 1.39
C ILE A 43 -1.43 22.05 0.46
N ALA A 44 -0.33 21.45 -0.04
CA ALA A 44 -0.39 20.26 -0.89
C ALA A 44 -1.03 19.07 -0.15
N ALA A 45 -0.63 18.83 1.10
CA ALA A 45 -1.22 17.77 1.93
C ALA A 45 -2.71 18.02 2.20
N TYR A 46 -3.10 19.27 2.48
CA TYR A 46 -4.49 19.63 2.71
C TYR A 46 -5.36 19.45 1.47
N ILE A 47 -4.87 19.84 0.30
CA ILE A 47 -5.55 19.59 -0.98
C ILE A 47 -5.67 18.09 -1.22
N GLY A 48 -4.61 17.31 -0.99
CA GLY A 48 -4.63 15.85 -1.11
C GLY A 48 -5.70 15.21 -0.21
N MET A 49 -5.81 15.67 1.04
CA MET A 49 -6.88 15.24 1.96
C MET A 49 -8.27 15.54 1.37
N LEU A 50 -8.49 16.76 0.85
CA LEU A 50 -9.77 17.15 0.25
C LEU A 50 -10.11 16.30 -0.98
N MET A 51 -9.12 15.90 -1.79
CA MET A 51 -9.33 15.04 -2.95
C MET A 51 -9.78 13.62 -2.59
N ILE A 52 -9.45 13.13 -1.39
CA ILE A 52 -9.84 11.79 -0.92
C ILE A 52 -11.26 11.79 -0.33
N LEU A 53 -11.77 12.94 0.17
CA LEU A 53 -13.09 13.01 0.80
C LEU A 53 -14.25 12.54 -0.09
N PRO A 54 -14.35 12.93 -1.38
CA PRO A 54 -15.41 12.42 -2.26
C PRO A 54 -15.39 10.90 -2.38
N ILE A 55 -14.20 10.30 -2.42
CA ILE A 55 -14.03 8.84 -2.47
C ILE A 55 -14.57 8.21 -1.19
N ALA A 56 -14.21 8.75 -0.02
CA ALA A 56 -14.70 8.27 1.27
C ALA A 56 -16.24 8.35 1.38
N ILE A 57 -16.85 9.42 0.86
CA ILE A 57 -18.31 9.57 0.82
C ILE A 57 -18.95 8.53 -0.10
N CYS A 58 -18.38 8.27 -1.29
CA CYS A 58 -18.88 7.21 -2.17
C CYS A 58 -18.84 5.84 -1.48
N TYR A 59 -17.77 5.53 -0.74
CA TYR A 59 -17.64 4.27 -0.03
C TYR A 59 -18.66 4.16 1.12
N SER A 60 -18.89 5.23 1.88
CA SER A 60 -19.87 5.23 2.96
C SER A 60 -21.31 5.00 2.47
N MET A 61 -21.62 5.42 1.25
CA MET A 61 -22.89 5.13 0.60
C MET A 61 -22.96 3.69 0.07
N LEU A 62 -21.89 3.16 -0.53
CA LEU A 62 -21.92 1.82 -1.15
C LEU A 62 -21.92 0.67 -0.15
N ILE A 63 -21.20 0.81 0.97
CA ILE A 63 -21.06 -0.25 1.98
C ILE A 63 -22.43 -0.75 2.52
N PRO A 64 -23.39 0.13 2.91
CA PRO A 64 -24.72 -0.30 3.34
C PRO A 64 -25.60 -0.86 2.21
N HIS A 65 -25.43 -0.39 0.97
CA HIS A 65 -26.30 -0.75 -0.15
C HIS A 65 -25.93 -2.07 -0.81
N ILE A 66 -24.64 -2.44 -0.82
CA ILE A 66 -24.15 -3.70 -1.39
C ILE A 66 -23.32 -4.44 -0.31
N PRO A 67 -23.99 -5.07 0.68
CA PRO A 67 -23.33 -5.73 1.81
C PRO A 67 -22.84 -7.14 1.45
N GLU A 68 -22.18 -7.28 0.30
CA GLU A 68 -21.62 -8.53 -0.20
C GLU A 68 -20.10 -8.53 -0.11
N ALA A 69 -19.51 -9.71 0.09
CA ALA A 69 -18.06 -9.88 0.02
C ALA A 69 -17.55 -9.59 -1.40
N GLY A 70 -16.42 -8.89 -1.51
CA GLY A 70 -15.76 -8.62 -2.80
C GLY A 70 -15.42 -7.16 -3.09
N GLY A 71 -15.71 -6.23 -2.17
CA GLY A 71 -15.22 -4.85 -2.22
C GLY A 71 -15.58 -4.10 -3.50
N GLU A 72 -14.63 -3.33 -4.02
CA GLU A 72 -14.79 -2.43 -5.16
C GLU A 72 -15.15 -3.17 -6.45
N TYR A 73 -14.59 -4.37 -6.65
CA TYR A 73 -14.93 -5.22 -7.79
C TYR A 73 -16.40 -5.60 -7.78
N ARG A 74 -16.93 -6.00 -6.62
CA ARG A 74 -18.34 -6.42 -6.53
C ARG A 74 -19.29 -5.24 -6.69
N TRP A 75 -18.94 -4.07 -6.15
CA TRP A 75 -19.73 -2.85 -6.31
C TRP A 75 -19.82 -2.44 -7.78
N THR A 76 -18.69 -2.38 -8.48
CA THR A 76 -18.64 -2.02 -9.90
C THR A 76 -19.33 -3.05 -10.80
N TYR A 77 -19.16 -4.34 -10.52
CA TYR A 77 -19.83 -5.41 -11.24
C TYR A 77 -21.37 -5.33 -11.12
N LYS A 78 -21.89 -5.06 -9.92
CA LYS A 78 -23.34 -4.94 -9.70
C LYS A 78 -23.94 -3.69 -10.34
N THR A 79 -23.23 -2.57 -10.30
CA THR A 79 -23.77 -1.30 -10.80
C THR A 79 -23.64 -1.14 -12.31
N PHE A 80 -22.53 -1.63 -12.91
CA PHE A 80 -22.19 -1.37 -14.32
C PHE A 80 -22.02 -2.63 -15.18
N GLY A 81 -22.17 -3.82 -14.61
CA GLY A 81 -22.07 -5.09 -15.30
C GLY A 81 -20.64 -5.63 -15.45
N GLY A 82 -20.51 -6.71 -16.23
CA GLY A 82 -19.29 -7.53 -16.27
C GLY A 82 -18.04 -6.83 -16.78
N THR A 83 -18.15 -6.05 -17.86
CA THR A 83 -16.97 -5.41 -18.49
C THR A 83 -16.33 -4.37 -17.57
N GLN A 84 -17.14 -3.50 -16.95
CA GLN A 84 -16.63 -2.48 -16.03
C GLN A 84 -16.12 -3.11 -14.73
N GLY A 85 -16.79 -4.16 -14.24
CA GLY A 85 -16.28 -4.96 -13.13
C GLY A 85 -14.90 -5.56 -13.44
N PHE A 86 -14.71 -6.14 -14.63
CA PHE A 86 -13.41 -6.69 -15.05
C PHE A 86 -12.31 -5.63 -15.05
N ILE A 87 -12.57 -4.46 -15.66
CA ILE A 87 -11.61 -3.34 -15.69
C ILE A 87 -11.25 -2.90 -14.27
N ALA A 88 -12.24 -2.70 -13.40
CA ALA A 88 -12.02 -2.29 -12.01
C ALA A 88 -11.20 -3.33 -11.24
N GLY A 89 -11.51 -4.62 -11.39
CA GLY A 89 -10.74 -5.70 -10.77
C GLY A 89 -9.29 -5.73 -11.24
N TRP A 90 -9.06 -5.42 -12.52
CA TRP A 90 -7.71 -5.40 -13.08
C TRP A 90 -6.87 -4.22 -12.59
N TRP A 91 -7.46 -3.03 -12.51
CA TRP A 91 -6.82 -1.88 -11.88
C TRP A 91 -6.53 -2.13 -10.40
N LEU A 92 -7.45 -2.78 -9.69
CA LEU A 92 -7.28 -3.14 -8.29
C LEU A 92 -6.09 -4.10 -8.10
N TYR A 93 -5.99 -5.13 -8.93
CA TYR A 93 -4.86 -6.06 -8.91
C TYR A 93 -3.52 -5.36 -9.15
N VAL A 94 -3.41 -4.56 -10.23
CA VAL A 94 -2.18 -3.83 -10.55
C VAL A 94 -1.79 -2.87 -9.44
N SER A 95 -2.78 -2.18 -8.84
CA SER A 95 -2.57 -1.29 -7.69
C SER A 95 -1.95 -2.05 -6.51
N TYR A 96 -2.53 -3.19 -6.12
CA TYR A 96 -2.01 -3.99 -5.01
C TYR A 96 -0.60 -4.52 -5.27
N VAL A 97 -0.32 -5.05 -6.47
CA VAL A 97 1.02 -5.53 -6.84
C VAL A 97 2.04 -4.40 -6.77
N SER A 98 1.68 -3.21 -7.27
CA SER A 98 2.56 -2.04 -7.27
C SER A 98 2.87 -1.57 -5.84
N ILE A 99 1.86 -1.57 -4.95
CA ILE A 99 2.03 -1.19 -3.54
C ILE A 99 2.97 -2.17 -2.82
N VAL A 100 2.85 -3.48 -3.07
CA VAL A 100 3.75 -4.48 -2.48
C VAL A 100 5.19 -4.26 -2.92
N LEU A 101 5.43 -4.03 -4.22
CA LEU A 101 6.77 -3.75 -4.74
C LEU A 101 7.34 -2.46 -4.17
N LEU A 102 6.53 -1.40 -4.08
CA LEU A 102 6.94 -0.13 -3.48
C LEU A 102 7.36 -0.30 -2.02
N ASN A 103 6.57 -1.02 -1.22
CA ASN A 103 6.86 -1.23 0.19
C ASN A 103 8.08 -2.14 0.42
N ALA A 104 8.34 -3.11 -0.46
CA ALA A 104 9.53 -3.97 -0.35
C ALA A 104 10.84 -3.16 -0.40
N THR A 105 10.84 -2.03 -1.12
CA THR A 105 12.00 -1.15 -1.23
C THR A 105 12.21 -0.23 -0.01
N ALA A 106 11.23 -0.12 0.90
CA ALA A 106 11.31 0.76 2.05
C ALA A 106 12.50 0.42 2.97
N PHE A 107 12.71 -0.87 3.25
CA PHE A 107 13.75 -1.28 4.19
C PHE A 107 15.17 -1.02 3.66
N PRO A 108 15.53 -1.35 2.40
CA PRO A 108 16.83 -0.95 1.84
C PRO A 108 17.06 0.57 1.85
N VAL A 109 16.02 1.39 1.65
CA VAL A 109 16.13 2.85 1.77
C VAL A 109 16.52 3.25 3.19
N TRP A 110 15.84 2.71 4.19
CA TRP A 110 16.17 2.97 5.60
C TRP A 110 17.55 2.46 5.98
N LEU A 111 17.92 1.25 5.54
CA LEU A 111 19.22 0.67 5.82
C LEU A 111 20.35 1.49 5.18
N LYS A 112 20.10 2.05 3.99
CA LYS A 112 21.04 2.95 3.32
C LYS A 112 21.31 4.22 4.12
N ILE A 113 20.30 4.74 4.83
CA ILE A 113 20.47 5.92 5.71
C ILE A 113 21.35 5.57 6.92
N LEU A 114 21.22 4.35 7.46
CA LEU A 114 21.98 3.90 8.63
C LEU A 114 23.42 3.49 8.31
N GLU A 115 23.61 2.61 7.33
CA GLU A 115 24.92 2.12 6.90
C GLU A 115 24.92 1.86 5.38
N PRO A 116 25.42 2.82 4.58
CA PRO A 116 25.42 2.72 3.11
C PRO A 116 26.15 1.48 2.59
N ARG A 117 27.20 1.00 3.27
CA ARG A 117 28.03 -0.13 2.81
C ARG A 117 27.24 -1.44 2.66
N LEU A 118 26.17 -1.62 3.42
CA LEU A 118 25.33 -2.83 3.36
C LEU A 118 24.46 -2.88 2.09
N VAL A 119 24.22 -1.73 1.47
CA VAL A 119 23.29 -1.56 0.34
C VAL A 119 24.02 -1.20 -0.95
N GLU A 120 25.05 -0.36 -0.87
CA GLU A 120 25.76 0.25 -2.00
C GLU A 120 26.93 -0.62 -2.51
N TRP A 121 26.65 -1.88 -2.86
CA TRP A 121 27.62 -2.78 -3.47
C TRP A 121 27.09 -3.35 -4.79
N GLY A 122 28.02 -3.55 -5.74
CA GLY A 122 27.69 -3.99 -7.10
C GLY A 122 26.86 -2.94 -7.85
N TYR A 123 27.44 -1.77 -8.14
CA TYR A 123 26.76 -0.74 -8.92
C TYR A 123 26.28 -1.30 -10.27
N LEU A 124 25.02 -1.04 -10.61
CA LEU A 124 24.40 -1.52 -11.85
C LEU A 124 24.19 -0.36 -12.83
N TYR A 125 23.27 0.54 -12.52
CA TYR A 125 22.90 1.68 -13.38
C TYR A 125 22.36 2.84 -12.55
N THR A 126 22.21 4.00 -13.18
CA THR A 126 21.62 5.20 -12.57
C THR A 126 20.34 5.56 -13.31
N VAL A 127 19.26 5.82 -12.56
CA VAL A 127 18.00 6.36 -13.09
C VAL A 127 17.78 7.75 -12.51
N GLY A 128 17.90 8.77 -13.36
CA GLY A 128 17.81 10.17 -12.92
C GLY A 128 18.85 10.47 -11.84
N ARG A 129 18.39 10.75 -10.61
CA ARG A 129 19.25 11.03 -9.44
C ARG A 129 19.53 9.79 -8.58
N TYR A 130 18.95 8.63 -8.90
CA TYR A 130 19.03 7.42 -8.08
C TYR A 130 20.01 6.40 -8.66
N LYS A 131 21.08 6.10 -7.89
CA LYS A 131 22.01 5.02 -8.20
C LYS A 131 21.44 3.68 -7.72
N VAL A 132 21.30 2.72 -8.63
CA VAL A 132 20.81 1.38 -8.34
C VAL A 132 22.00 0.43 -8.16
N TYR A 133 22.02 -0.23 -7.01
CA TYR A 133 23.05 -1.21 -6.64
C TYR A 133 22.43 -2.60 -6.57
N PHE A 134 23.23 -3.63 -6.88
CA PHE A 134 22.79 -5.01 -6.79
C PHE A 134 22.39 -5.39 -5.37
N GLY A 135 23.11 -4.89 -4.35
CA GLY A 135 22.75 -5.07 -2.95
C GLY A 135 21.36 -4.57 -2.59
N TYR A 136 20.94 -3.45 -3.18
CA TYR A 136 19.60 -2.90 -3.00
C TYR A 136 18.51 -3.86 -3.49
N ILE A 137 18.71 -4.48 -4.66
CA ILE A 137 17.77 -5.44 -5.26
C ILE A 137 17.69 -6.71 -4.41
N VAL A 138 18.84 -7.27 -4.01
CA VAL A 138 18.91 -8.49 -3.19
C VAL A 138 18.16 -8.29 -1.88
N LEU A 139 18.39 -7.18 -1.17
CA LEU A 139 17.71 -6.89 0.08
C LEU A 139 16.19 -6.72 -0.09
N SER A 140 15.77 -6.03 -1.15
CA SER A 140 14.34 -5.84 -1.47
C SER A 140 13.65 -7.20 -1.73
N VAL A 141 14.27 -8.06 -2.52
CA VAL A 141 13.74 -9.40 -2.84
C VAL A 141 13.73 -10.30 -1.61
N LEU A 142 14.77 -10.25 -0.78
CA LEU A 142 14.84 -11.02 0.46
C LEU A 142 13.71 -10.65 1.43
N ILE A 143 13.42 -9.35 1.58
CA ILE A 143 12.33 -8.89 2.45
C ILE A 143 10.97 -9.26 1.88
N LEU A 144 10.79 -9.14 0.56
CA LEU A 144 9.57 -9.60 -0.09
C LEU A 144 9.36 -11.11 0.13
N ALA A 145 10.42 -11.91 0.04
CA ALA A 145 10.36 -13.35 0.30
C ALA A 145 10.02 -13.67 1.77
N ILE A 146 10.61 -12.95 2.73
CA ILE A 146 10.27 -13.09 4.15
C ILE A 146 8.79 -12.74 4.38
N TYR A 147 8.33 -11.61 3.84
CA TYR A 147 6.94 -11.19 3.97
C TYR A 147 5.98 -12.20 3.34
N PHE A 148 6.32 -12.73 2.16
CA PHE A 148 5.59 -13.81 1.51
C PHE A 148 5.51 -15.06 2.40
N LEU A 149 6.61 -15.48 3.01
CA LEU A 149 6.64 -16.64 3.90
C LEU A 149 5.76 -16.43 5.14
N ILE A 150 5.84 -15.25 5.78
CA ILE A 150 5.00 -14.91 6.93
C ILE A 150 3.53 -14.95 6.55
N ASN A 151 3.16 -14.35 5.40
CA ASN A 151 1.78 -14.37 4.92
C ASN A 151 1.32 -15.79 4.57
N TYR A 152 2.18 -16.58 3.93
CA TYR A 152 1.88 -17.96 3.57
C TYR A 152 1.62 -18.83 4.81
N ILE A 153 2.48 -18.72 5.85
CA ILE A 153 2.31 -19.45 7.11
C ILE A 153 1.05 -18.94 7.83
N GLY A 154 0.85 -17.63 7.94
CA GLY A 154 -0.31 -17.04 8.61
C GLY A 154 -1.64 -17.46 7.98
N VAL A 155 -1.73 -17.43 6.65
CA VAL A 155 -2.93 -17.90 5.92
C VAL A 155 -3.16 -19.39 6.13
N LYS A 156 -2.09 -20.20 6.12
CA LYS A 156 -2.19 -21.64 6.34
C LYS A 156 -2.68 -21.98 7.75
N GLU A 157 -2.20 -21.26 8.77
CA GLU A 157 -2.64 -21.48 10.15
C GLU A 157 -4.08 -20.99 10.36
N MET A 158 -4.49 -19.85 9.77
CA MET A 158 -5.89 -19.43 9.81
C MET A 158 -6.83 -20.39 9.07
N GLY A 159 -6.40 -20.95 7.94
CA GLY A 159 -7.18 -21.95 7.20
C GLY A 159 -7.30 -23.30 7.92
N ARG A 160 -6.42 -23.59 8.89
CA ARG A 160 -6.52 -24.77 9.77
C ARG A 160 -7.40 -24.52 11.00
N ALA A 161 -7.57 -23.26 11.39
CA ALA A 161 -8.36 -22.84 12.54
C ALA A 161 -9.85 -22.56 12.20
N GLN A 162 -10.23 -22.57 10.92
CA GLN A 162 -11.62 -22.55 10.44
C GLN A 162 -12.17 -23.96 10.27
#